data_AF-A0A7K2Q5K5-F1
#
_entry.id   AF-A0A7K2Q5K5-F1
#
_cell.length_a   1.000
_cell.length_b   1.000
_cell.length_c   1.000
_cell.angle_alpha   90.00
_cell.angle_beta   90.00
_cell.angle_gamma   90.00
#
_symmetry.space_group_name_H-M   'P 1'
#
loop_
_entity.id
_entity.type
_entity.pdbx_description
1 polymer ?
#
loop_
_entity_poly.entity_id
_entity_poly.type
_entity_poly.pdbx_seq_one_letter_code
_entity_poly.pdbx_strand_id
1 'polypeptide(L)'
;AACLGAGASGIFVPGVVDPATVTELVKGIDAPLNLLAGPGAPAVAELGALGVARVSLGSGVASAAYEVVRRAAEELIAGGSYGALDGGLPYGELNALLQG
;
A
#
# COMPACT_ATOMS: atom_id res chain seq x y z
N ALA A 1 -16.78 -11.53 14.34
CA ALA A 1 -18.17 -11.93 14.69
C ALA A 1 -19.15 -10.75 14.63
N ALA A 2 -19.02 -9.72 15.47
CA ALA A 2 -20.00 -8.61 15.51
C ALA A 2 -20.17 -7.87 14.16
N CYS A 3 -19.07 -7.54 13.46
CA CYS A 3 -19.15 -6.88 12.15
C CYS A 3 -19.85 -7.74 11.08
N LEU A 4 -19.61 -9.05 11.07
CA LEU A 4 -20.27 -9.97 10.15
C LEU A 4 -21.77 -10.10 10.47
N GLY A 5 -22.12 -10.17 11.75
CA GLY A 5 -23.52 -10.12 12.20
C GLY A 5 -24.24 -8.82 11.83
N ALA A 6 -23.49 -7.74 11.58
CA ALA A 6 -24.01 -6.46 11.07
C ALA A 6 -24.02 -6.36 9.53
N GLY A 7 -23.68 -7.44 8.81
CA GLY A 7 -23.73 -7.50 7.34
C GLY A 7 -22.44 -7.19 6.60
N ALA A 8 -21.29 -7.11 7.28
CA ALA A 8 -20.00 -6.97 6.60
C ALA A 8 -19.68 -8.20 5.72
N SER A 9 -19.16 -7.96 4.51
CA SER A 9 -18.75 -9.01 3.56
C SER A 9 -17.30 -9.48 3.73
N GLY A 10 -16.57 -8.91 4.68
CA GLY A 10 -15.17 -9.20 4.95
C GLY A 10 -14.68 -8.42 6.17
N ILE A 11 -13.51 -8.79 6.68
CA ILE A 11 -12.88 -8.13 7.83
C ILE A 11 -11.58 -7.48 7.40
N PHE A 12 -11.37 -6.24 7.84
CA PHE A 12 -10.12 -5.52 7.62
C PHE A 12 -9.34 -5.39 8.92
N VAL A 13 -8.11 -5.90 8.93
CA VAL A 13 -7.19 -5.78 10.06
C VAL A 13 -5.93 -5.01 9.61
N PRO A 14 -5.84 -3.70 9.87
CA PRO A 14 -4.71 -2.90 9.43
C PRO A 14 -3.45 -3.16 10.27
N GLY A 15 -2.28 -3.22 9.63
CA GLY A 15 -0.97 -3.25 10.29
C GLY A 15 -0.53 -4.61 10.84
N VAL A 16 -1.36 -5.65 10.80
CA VAL A 16 -0.96 -7.01 11.18
C VAL A 16 -0.42 -7.72 9.94
N VAL A 17 0.90 -7.91 9.91
CA VAL A 17 1.59 -8.54 8.77
C VAL A 17 2.55 -9.66 9.17
N ASP A 18 2.66 -9.99 10.46
CA ASP A 18 3.46 -11.15 10.87
C ASP A 18 2.73 -12.46 10.46
N PRO A 19 3.43 -13.44 9.87
CA PRO A 19 2.79 -14.66 9.35
C PRO A 19 2.02 -15.48 10.38
N ALA A 20 2.47 -15.53 11.63
CA ALA A 20 1.82 -16.33 12.67
C ALA A 20 0.49 -15.71 13.06
N THR A 21 0.44 -14.41 13.34
CA THR A 21 -0.83 -13.73 13.64
C THR A 21 -1.77 -13.71 12.44
N VAL A 22 -1.25 -13.50 11.23
CA VAL A 22 -2.07 -13.57 10.00
C VAL A 22 -2.72 -14.94 9.85
N THR A 23 -1.96 -16.02 10.08
CA THR A 23 -2.48 -17.39 10.03
C THR A 23 -3.62 -17.60 11.03
N GLU A 24 -3.46 -17.14 12.26
CA GLU A 24 -4.49 -17.27 13.30
C GLU A 24 -5.73 -16.42 12.99
N LEU A 25 -5.55 -15.22 12.43
CA LEU A 25 -6.66 -14.40 11.95
C LEU A 25 -7.45 -15.07 10.83
N VAL A 26 -6.76 -15.64 9.84
CA VAL A 26 -7.40 -16.35 8.72
C VAL A 26 -8.20 -17.55 9.24
N LYS A 27 -7.66 -18.33 10.19
CA LYS A 27 -8.39 -19.46 10.77
C LYS A 27 -9.58 -19.02 11.64
N GLY A 28 -9.44 -17.92 12.37
CA GLY A 28 -10.43 -17.45 13.34
C GLY A 28 -11.54 -16.58 12.75
N ILE A 29 -11.38 -16.09 11.53
CA ILE A 29 -12.33 -15.20 10.86
C ILE A 29 -12.99 -15.95 9.70
N ASP A 30 -14.27 -16.28 9.87
CA ASP A 30 -15.10 -16.90 8.83
C ASP A 30 -15.60 -15.86 7.80
N ALA A 31 -14.66 -15.14 7.19
CA ALA A 31 -14.90 -14.15 6.12
C ALA A 31 -13.59 -13.76 5.41
N PRO A 32 -13.64 -13.22 4.18
CA PRO A 32 -12.47 -12.69 3.49
C PRO A 32 -11.69 -11.67 4.34
N LEU A 33 -10.41 -11.95 4.58
CA LEU A 33 -9.51 -11.08 5.32
C LEU A 33 -8.81 -10.08 4.38
N ASN A 34 -8.94 -8.79 4.71
CA ASN A 34 -8.16 -7.71 4.12
C ASN A 34 -7.06 -7.27 5.08
N LEU A 35 -5.85 -7.05 4.57
CA LEU A 35 -4.72 -6.48 5.31
C LEU A 35 -4.24 -5.16 4.72
N LEU A 36 -3.65 -4.32 5.56
CA LEU A 36 -2.92 -3.12 5.14
C LEU A 36 -1.43 -3.45 5.17
N ALA A 37 -0.82 -3.57 3.99
CA ALA A 37 0.61 -3.85 3.85
C ALA A 37 1.43 -2.55 3.74
N GLY A 38 2.71 -2.67 4.06
CA GLY A 38 3.71 -1.62 3.95
C GLY A 38 5.12 -2.20 3.99
N PRO A 39 6.16 -1.35 4.02
CA PRO A 39 7.55 -1.81 4.14
C PRO A 39 7.73 -2.78 5.32
N GLY A 40 8.37 -3.92 5.06
CA GLY A 40 8.57 -4.99 6.05
C GLY A 40 7.47 -6.05 6.12
N ALA A 41 6.37 -5.89 5.38
CA ALA A 41 5.38 -6.95 5.21
C ALA A 41 5.88 -8.07 4.29
N PRO A 42 5.41 -9.32 4.44
CA PRO A 42 5.66 -10.41 3.49
C PRO A 42 5.15 -10.07 2.08
N ALA A 43 5.64 -10.79 1.08
CA ALA A 43 5.18 -10.62 -0.29
C ALA A 43 3.66 -10.92 -0.40
N VAL A 44 2.96 -10.23 -1.31
CA VAL A 44 1.52 -10.43 -1.52
C VAL A 44 1.19 -11.90 -1.81
N ALA A 45 2.05 -12.60 -2.57
CA ALA A 45 1.89 -14.02 -2.86
C ALA A 45 1.97 -14.90 -1.59
N GLU A 46 2.87 -14.56 -0.66
CA GLU A 46 3.01 -15.28 0.62
C GLU A 46 1.78 -15.03 1.50
N LEU A 47 1.33 -13.78 1.61
CA LEU A 47 0.09 -13.43 2.32
C LEU A 47 -1.13 -14.16 1.73
N GLY A 48 -1.21 -14.25 0.40
CA GLY A 48 -2.25 -15.01 -0.29
C GLY A 48 -2.19 -16.51 0.03
N ALA A 49 -0.99 -17.09 0.10
CA ALA A 49 -0.80 -18.49 0.50
C ALA A 49 -1.22 -18.75 1.96
N LEU A 50 -1.17 -17.75 2.84
CA LEU A 50 -1.70 -17.82 4.20
C LEU A 50 -3.24 -17.69 4.26
N GLY A 51 -3.90 -17.40 3.14
CA GLY A 51 -5.35 -17.26 3.03
C GLY A 51 -5.87 -15.82 3.14
N VAL A 52 -5.00 -14.81 3.06
CA VAL A 52 -5.41 -13.41 2.93
C VAL A 52 -6.11 -13.19 1.60
N ALA A 53 -7.32 -12.62 1.62
CA ALA A 53 -8.14 -12.43 0.42
C ALA A 53 -7.88 -11.09 -0.27
N ARG A 54 -7.44 -10.06 0.48
CA ARG A 54 -7.13 -8.73 -0.07
C ARG A 54 -5.94 -8.09 0.64
N VAL A 55 -5.09 -7.43 -0.13
CA VAL A 55 -4.03 -6.57 0.38
C VAL A 55 -4.26 -5.15 -0.11
N SER A 56 -4.17 -4.20 0.80
CA SER A 56 -4.33 -2.77 0.55
C SER A 56 -3.06 -2.04 0.96
N LEU A 57 -2.82 -0.86 0.38
CA LEU A 57 -1.65 -0.01 0.70
C LEU A 57 -2.05 1.29 1.42
N GLY A 58 -3.35 1.53 1.61
CA GLY A 58 -3.86 2.75 2.23
C GLY A 58 -3.31 4.01 1.57
N SER A 59 -2.79 4.94 2.37
CA SER A 59 -2.12 6.15 1.87
C SER A 59 -0.68 5.94 1.40
N GLY A 60 -0.14 4.71 1.48
CA GLY A 60 1.28 4.44 1.27
C GLY A 60 1.82 4.90 -0.09
N VAL A 61 1.04 4.74 -1.17
CA VAL A 61 1.42 5.19 -2.51
C VAL A 61 1.53 6.72 -2.58
N ALA A 62 0.55 7.43 -2.02
CA ALA A 62 0.57 8.89 -1.98
C ALA A 62 1.71 9.42 -1.11
N SER A 63 1.95 8.82 0.05
CA SER A 63 3.08 9.17 0.92
C SER A 63 4.43 8.96 0.22
N ALA A 64 4.58 7.87 -0.53
CA ALA A 64 5.80 7.61 -1.31
C ALA A 64 6.00 8.64 -2.43
N ALA A 65 4.93 9.06 -3.11
CA ALA A 65 5.01 10.12 -4.10
C ALA A 65 5.41 11.47 -3.47
N TYR A 66 4.84 11.82 -2.31
CA TYR A 66 5.19 13.06 -1.62
C TYR A 66 6.62 13.08 -1.08
N GLU A 67 7.22 11.94 -0.78
CA GLU A 67 8.64 11.87 -0.42
C GLU A 67 9.54 12.30 -1.60
N VAL A 68 9.18 11.97 -2.83
CA VAL A 68 9.89 12.47 -4.02
C VAL A 68 9.73 13.98 -4.16
N VAL A 69 8.50 14.49 -3.98
CA VAL A 69 8.22 15.94 -3.99
C VAL A 69 9.05 16.67 -2.92
N ARG A 70 9.10 16.13 -1.70
CA ARG A 70 9.89 16.68 -0.60
C ARG A 70 11.37 16.76 -0.95
N ARG A 71 11.97 15.67 -1.47
CA ARG A 71 13.38 15.64 -1.88
C ARG A 71 13.68 16.66 -2.97
N ALA A 72 12.84 16.76 -3.99
CA ALA A 72 13.01 17.74 -5.06
C ALA A 72 12.93 19.19 -4.55
N ALA A 73 11.99 19.48 -3.65
CA ALA A 73 11.86 20.81 -3.05
C ALA A 73 13.08 21.15 -2.18
N GLU A 74 13.54 20.21 -1.34
CA GLU A 74 14.71 20.40 -0.48
C GLU A 74 15.99 20.62 -1.30
N GLU A 75 16.21 19.84 -2.36
CA GLU A 75 17.35 19.99 -3.26
C GLU A 75 17.34 21.36 -3.97
N LEU A 76 16.20 21.75 -4.53
CA LEU A 76 16.06 23.02 -5.23
C LEU A 76 16.36 24.20 -4.30
N ILE A 77 15.87 24.16 -3.06
CA ILE A 77 16.07 25.20 -2.06
C ILE A 77 17.53 25.24 -1.57
N ALA A 78 18.12 24.08 -1.26
CA ALA A 78 19.44 24.01 -0.65
C ALA A 78 20.59 24.18 -1.64
N GLY A 79 20.45 23.63 -2.85
CA GLY A 79 21.54 23.51 -3.83
C GLY A 79 21.22 24.06 -5.22
N GLY A 80 19.95 24.35 -5.54
CA GLY A 80 19.56 24.84 -6.86
C GLY A 80 19.71 23.82 -7.99
N SER A 81 19.81 22.53 -7.66
CA SER A 81 19.92 21.43 -8.61
C SER A 81 18.60 20.64 -8.72
N TYR A 82 18.56 19.63 -9.61
CA TYR A 82 17.33 18.95 -10.04
C TYR A 82 17.45 17.42 -10.07
N GLY A 83 18.48 16.82 -9.47
CA GLY A 83 18.75 15.38 -9.56
C GLY A 83 17.63 14.51 -9.00
N ALA A 84 16.87 14.99 -8.01
CA ALA A 84 15.70 14.30 -7.48
C ALA A 84 14.56 14.13 -8.50
N LEU A 85 14.61 14.82 -9.64
CA LEU A 85 13.67 14.67 -10.76
C LEU A 85 14.08 13.57 -11.75
N ASP A 86 15.30 13.03 -11.64
CA ASP A 86 15.82 12.01 -12.55
C ASP A 86 14.94 10.75 -12.55
N GLY A 87 14.69 10.21 -13.75
CA GLY A 87 13.84 9.02 -13.93
C GLY A 87 12.34 9.27 -13.81
N GLY A 88 11.89 10.52 -13.66
CA GLY A 88 10.48 10.89 -13.75
C GLY A 88 9.86 10.56 -15.12
N LEU A 89 8.53 10.35 -15.15
CA LEU A 89 7.80 10.09 -16.39
C LEU A 89 8.00 11.23 -17.40
N PRO A 90 8.32 10.93 -18.67
CA PRO A 90 8.37 11.94 -19.72
C PRO A 90 7.04 12.69 -19.83
N TYR A 91 7.09 13.99 -20.10
CA TYR A 91 5.91 14.85 -20.15
C TYR A 91 4.81 14.33 -21.10
N GLY A 92 5.20 13.82 -22.27
CA GLY A 92 4.26 13.24 -23.23
C GLY A 92 3.56 11.98 -22.70
N GLU A 93 4.30 11.12 -22.01
CA GLU A 93 3.76 9.89 -21.41
C GLU A 93 2.81 10.20 -20.25
N LEU A 94 3.19 11.13 -19.37
CA LEU A 94 2.32 11.59 -18.28
C LEU A 94 1.00 12.15 -18.82
N ASN A 95 1.04 12.98 -19.86
CA ASN A 95 -0.17 13.51 -20.48
C ASN A 95 -1.03 12.40 -21.11
N ALA A 96 -0.43 11.41 -21.76
CA ALA A 96 -1.16 10.30 -22.35
C ALA A 96 -1.94 9.49 -21.28
N LEU A 97 -1.36 9.31 -20.09
CA LEU A 97 -2.06 8.63 -18.97
C LEU A 97 -3.28 9.39 -18.44
N LEU A 98 -3.33 10.70 -18.65
CA LEU A 98 -4.40 11.58 -18.18
C LEU A 98 -5.47 11.88 -19.25
N GLN A 99 -5.25 11.43 -20.48
CA GLN A 99 -6.25 11.46 -21.53
C GLN A 99 -7.17 10.25 -21.34
N GLY A 100 -8.36 10.50 -20.77
CA GLY A 100 -9.41 9.50 -20.58
C GLY A 100 -10.11 9.11 -21.87
#